data_AF-A0A520XFS4-F1
#
_entry.id   AF-A0A520XFS4-F1
#
_cell.length_a   1.000
_cell.length_b   1.000
_cell.length_c   1.000
_cell.angle_alpha   90.00
_cell.angle_beta   90.00
_cell.angle_gamma   90.00
#
_symmetry.space_group_name_H-M   'P 1'
#
loop_
_entity.id
_entity.type
_entity.pdbx_description
1 polymer ?
#
loop_
_entity_poly.entity_id
_entity_poly.type
_entity_poly.pdbx_seq_one_letter_code
_entity_poly.pdbx_strand_id
1 'polypeptide(L)'
;MNREYTFFWGCTIQAKFPFMEKATRLVLDRLNIKHKDIDSFTCCPEKSLIKNIDENLFDLTGIRNIALAEKQNADIISVCTGCYSNLKQIRNKVASDLPYQKKINETLEKINLNFSGETSVYHFIEHLHDEVGLDKIRANVKYPLKGLNIAIHYGCHLVRPSHSINFDSPFEPRKYDNILKALGANVVQYKNKMMCCGQALDRVDEHDKSLVMARIKLDAVNESGADIITTVCPSCFTQFDTNQYMLLKEGVKRQIPVITLEELMCLAFGIEEAEELISQHKIKAGKFLEKFKKIKAVTDYTTIFDKDSLVRCYNCGACKNDCPMSLSFESYNPPLVIKMILENDIERAMSSKIVWECLECHTCVELCPQNYSWEKVLTTLKNLALKNDVGPQKVKKAGELFFKTLRLGDPQEGMRKKLGLPPAKKVLDNEFKRILDENIL
;
A
#
# COMPACT_ATOMS: atom_id res chain seq x y z
N MET A 1 -3.64 25.43 17.30
CA MET A 1 -3.54 24.41 18.36
C MET A 1 -3.67 23.06 17.66
N ASN A 2 -2.69 22.17 17.75
CA ASN A 2 -2.84 20.83 17.17
C ASN A 2 -3.83 20.03 18.02
N ARG A 3 -5.00 19.72 17.45
CA ARG A 3 -5.97 18.82 18.08
C ARG A 3 -5.50 17.38 17.95
N GLU A 4 -5.81 16.56 18.94
CA GLU A 4 -5.54 15.12 18.88
C GLU A 4 -6.62 14.42 18.04
N TYR A 5 -6.34 13.20 17.57
CA TYR A 5 -7.32 12.40 16.85
C TYR A 5 -7.94 11.31 17.74
N THR A 6 -9.24 11.12 17.60
CA THR A 6 -9.96 9.96 18.13
C THR A 6 -10.56 9.13 17.00
N PHE A 7 -10.52 7.81 17.14
CA PHE A 7 -11.02 6.90 16.11
C PHE A 7 -12.47 6.52 16.41
N PHE A 8 -13.33 6.74 15.43
CA PHE A 8 -14.72 6.29 15.46
C PHE A 8 -14.84 4.97 14.72
N TRP A 9 -14.83 3.87 15.49
CA TRP A 9 -14.90 2.50 14.97
C TRP A 9 -16.29 2.14 14.44
N GLY A 10 -17.34 2.78 14.97
CA GLY A 10 -18.72 2.41 14.69
C GLY A 10 -19.08 1.02 15.22
N CYS A 11 -20.28 0.55 14.91
CA CYS A 11 -20.79 -0.69 15.50
C CYS A 11 -20.26 -1.96 14.82
N THR A 12 -20.22 -1.99 13.48
CA THR A 12 -19.93 -3.23 12.74
C THR A 12 -18.48 -3.69 12.85
N ILE A 13 -17.52 -2.74 12.89
CA ILE A 13 -16.09 -3.09 13.03
C ILE A 13 -15.88 -3.82 14.35
N GLN A 14 -16.28 -3.22 15.46
CA GLN A 14 -16.07 -3.79 16.79
C GLN A 14 -16.86 -5.09 17.01
N ALA A 15 -18.10 -5.17 16.50
CA ALA A 15 -18.97 -6.32 16.74
C ALA A 15 -18.73 -7.52 15.80
N LYS A 16 -18.30 -7.28 14.55
CA LYS A 16 -18.24 -8.33 13.50
C LYS A 16 -16.89 -8.47 12.83
N PHE A 17 -16.12 -7.39 12.71
CA PHE A 17 -14.86 -7.37 11.94
C PHE A 17 -13.71 -6.77 12.76
N PRO A 18 -13.38 -7.33 13.94
CA PRO A 18 -12.34 -6.78 14.82
C PRO A 18 -10.95 -6.80 14.16
N PHE A 19 -10.74 -7.64 13.14
CA PHE A 19 -9.51 -7.62 12.34
C PHE A 19 -9.28 -6.27 11.63
N MET A 20 -10.33 -5.54 11.24
CA MET A 20 -10.21 -4.20 10.63
C MET A 20 -9.68 -3.19 11.65
N GLU A 21 -10.18 -3.25 12.89
CA GLU A 21 -9.67 -2.41 13.99
C GLU A 21 -8.21 -2.76 14.29
N LYS A 22 -7.89 -4.04 14.44
CA LYS A 22 -6.51 -4.50 14.69
C LYS A 22 -5.56 -4.06 13.59
N ALA A 23 -5.92 -4.26 12.31
CA ALA A 23 -5.13 -3.81 11.16
C ALA A 23 -4.93 -2.28 11.18
N THR A 24 -6.00 -1.53 11.44
CA THR A 24 -5.91 -0.06 11.53
C THR A 24 -4.94 0.35 12.62
N ARG A 25 -5.04 -0.19 13.84
CA ARG A 25 -4.13 0.14 14.95
C ARG A 25 -2.67 -0.18 14.63
N LEU A 26 -2.40 -1.35 14.05
CA LEU A 26 -1.04 -1.72 13.61
C LEU A 26 -0.46 -0.71 12.59
N VAL A 27 -1.29 -0.21 11.68
CA VAL A 27 -0.92 0.85 10.73
C VAL A 27 -0.65 2.17 11.44
N LEU A 28 -1.49 2.57 12.40
CA LEU A 28 -1.28 3.80 13.18
C LEU A 28 0.02 3.74 13.98
N ASP A 29 0.29 2.62 14.64
CA ASP A 29 1.51 2.38 15.41
C ASP A 29 2.74 2.47 14.48
N ARG A 30 2.69 1.82 13.32
CA ARG A 30 3.78 1.89 12.33
C ARG A 30 4.04 3.30 11.85
N LEU A 31 2.99 4.08 11.63
CA LEU A 31 3.09 5.47 11.18
C LEU A 31 3.34 6.46 12.33
N ASN A 32 3.48 6.00 13.58
CA ASN A 32 3.62 6.82 14.78
C ASN A 32 2.51 7.88 14.90
N ILE A 33 1.26 7.49 14.63
CA ILE A 33 0.08 8.37 14.73
C ILE A 33 -0.51 8.21 16.13
N LYS A 34 -0.40 9.28 16.93
CA LYS A 34 -1.01 9.33 18.26
C LYS A 34 -2.52 9.41 18.11
N HIS A 35 -3.22 8.58 18.88
CA HIS A 35 -4.67 8.52 18.90
C HIS A 35 -5.18 8.17 20.29
N LYS A 36 -6.44 8.49 20.56
CA LYS A 36 -7.15 8.08 21.78
C LYS A 36 -8.54 7.55 21.46
N ASP A 37 -8.99 6.58 22.25
CA ASP A 37 -10.34 6.06 22.16
C ASP A 37 -11.29 6.80 23.10
N ILE A 38 -12.54 6.88 22.68
CA ILE A 38 -13.64 7.39 23.49
C ILE A 38 -14.66 6.27 23.66
N ASP A 39 -14.59 5.58 24.81
CA ASP A 39 -15.42 4.39 25.10
C ASP A 39 -16.93 4.68 25.08
N SER A 40 -17.31 5.95 25.28
CA SER A 40 -18.71 6.38 25.31
C SER A 40 -19.34 6.57 23.93
N PHE A 41 -18.59 6.38 22.84
CA PHE A 41 -19.17 6.41 21.49
C PHE A 41 -20.22 5.31 21.33
N THR A 42 -21.26 5.65 20.60
CA THR A 42 -22.35 4.73 20.25
C THR A 42 -22.47 4.61 18.73
N CYS A 43 -23.64 4.25 18.21
CA CYS A 43 -23.87 4.25 16.77
C CYS A 43 -23.73 5.67 16.18
N CYS A 44 -23.27 5.74 14.93
CA CYS A 44 -23.13 6.97 14.14
C CYS A 44 -24.44 7.65 13.70
N PRO A 45 -25.56 7.31 14.33
CA PRO A 45 -26.68 6.52 13.79
C PRO A 45 -26.69 6.17 12.30
N GLU A 46 -27.28 5.04 11.94
CA GLU A 46 -27.43 4.62 10.55
C GLU A 46 -28.61 5.37 9.89
N LYS A 47 -28.42 5.91 8.67
CA LYS A 47 -29.39 6.79 7.99
C LYS A 47 -30.64 6.05 7.51
N SER A 48 -30.51 4.88 6.90
CA SER A 48 -31.67 4.09 6.44
C SER A 48 -32.54 3.53 7.56
N LEU A 49 -31.98 3.38 8.77
CA LEU A 49 -32.68 2.85 9.93
C LEU A 49 -33.19 3.96 10.85
N ILE A 50 -32.30 4.81 11.37
CA ILE A 50 -32.66 5.75 12.44
C ILE A 50 -33.28 7.03 11.89
N LYS A 51 -32.73 7.61 10.81
CA LYS A 51 -33.25 8.87 10.26
C LYS A 51 -34.69 8.75 9.76
N ASN A 52 -35.03 7.59 9.19
CA ASN A 52 -36.38 7.32 8.69
C ASN A 52 -37.40 7.12 9.82
N ILE A 53 -36.95 6.78 11.03
CA ILE A 53 -37.81 6.67 12.22
C ILE A 53 -37.98 8.06 12.85
N ASP A 54 -36.86 8.74 13.15
CA ASP A 54 -36.86 10.05 13.79
C ASP A 54 -35.58 10.83 13.43
N GLU A 55 -35.75 11.96 12.74
CA GLU A 55 -34.64 12.82 12.34
C GLU A 55 -33.98 13.55 13.52
N ASN A 56 -34.74 13.90 14.58
CA ASN A 56 -34.16 14.49 15.79
C ASN A 56 -33.32 13.46 16.55
N LEU A 57 -33.77 12.20 16.62
CA LEU A 57 -32.97 11.13 17.22
C LEU A 57 -31.67 10.90 16.43
N PHE A 58 -31.76 10.94 15.10
CA PHE A 58 -30.60 10.82 14.22
C PHE A 58 -29.58 11.94 14.47
N ASP A 59 -30.02 13.20 14.45
CA ASP A 59 -29.13 14.34 14.65
C ASP A 59 -28.58 14.39 16.09
N LEU A 60 -29.42 14.19 17.11
CA LEU A 60 -29.01 14.20 18.51
C LEU A 60 -27.96 13.12 18.80
N THR A 61 -28.14 11.89 18.29
CA THR A 61 -27.18 10.81 18.53
C THR A 61 -25.83 11.11 17.85
N GLY A 62 -25.85 11.64 16.62
CA GLY A 62 -24.64 12.05 15.91
C GLY A 62 -23.89 13.17 16.64
N ILE A 63 -24.61 14.24 17.01
CA ILE A 63 -24.02 15.38 17.73
C ILE A 63 -23.54 14.97 19.12
N ARG A 64 -24.22 14.06 19.81
CA ARG A 64 -23.74 13.51 21.10
C ARG A 64 -22.36 12.87 20.96
N ASN A 65 -22.12 12.10 19.90
CA ASN A 65 -20.77 11.54 19.65
C ASN A 65 -19.75 12.64 19.35
N ILE A 66 -20.12 13.66 18.58
CA ILE A 66 -19.19 14.77 18.25
C ILE A 66 -18.85 15.61 19.50
N ALA A 67 -19.85 15.91 20.33
CA ALA A 67 -19.67 16.63 21.58
C ALA A 67 -18.75 15.88 22.57
N LEU A 68 -18.76 14.53 22.56
CA LEU A 68 -17.81 13.73 23.34
C LEU A 68 -16.36 13.95 22.87
N ALA A 69 -16.13 14.05 21.57
CA ALA A 69 -14.81 14.36 21.02
C ALA A 69 -14.40 15.82 21.29
N GLU A 70 -15.32 16.78 21.17
CA GLU A 70 -15.08 18.19 21.51
C GLU A 70 -14.68 18.37 22.96
N LYS A 71 -15.35 17.67 23.88
CA LYS A 71 -15.00 17.68 25.32
C LYS A 71 -13.55 17.23 25.58
N GLN A 72 -12.97 16.44 24.68
CA GLN A 72 -11.58 16.00 24.76
C GLN A 72 -10.64 16.78 23.82
N ASN A 73 -11.11 17.88 23.21
CA ASN A 73 -10.37 18.69 22.23
C ASN A 73 -9.77 17.83 21.10
N ALA A 74 -10.58 16.91 20.56
CA ALA A 74 -10.16 15.94 19.55
C ALA A 74 -10.99 16.00 18.27
N ASP A 75 -10.33 15.77 17.15
CA ASP A 75 -10.98 15.55 15.86
C ASP A 75 -11.25 14.06 15.64
N ILE A 76 -12.33 13.76 14.92
CA ILE A 76 -12.79 12.38 14.71
C ILE A 76 -12.23 11.84 13.39
N ILE A 77 -11.61 10.66 13.43
CA ILE A 77 -11.28 9.87 12.24
C ILE A 77 -12.19 8.64 12.20
N SER A 78 -13.02 8.54 11.17
CA SER A 78 -13.86 7.35 10.95
C SER A 78 -13.19 6.39 9.96
N VAL A 79 -13.16 5.11 10.32
CA VAL A 79 -12.68 4.00 9.45
C VAL A 79 -13.82 3.39 8.63
N CYS A 80 -15.06 3.82 8.88
CA CYS A 80 -16.24 3.41 8.12
C CYS A 80 -16.77 4.57 7.27
N THR A 81 -17.01 4.33 5.99
CA THR A 81 -17.59 5.34 5.07
C THR A 81 -18.99 5.79 5.49
N GLY A 82 -19.81 4.89 6.05
CA GLY A 82 -21.15 5.21 6.55
C GLY A 82 -21.12 6.11 7.77
N CYS A 83 -20.30 5.78 8.77
CA CYS A 83 -20.14 6.59 9.98
C CYS A 83 -19.57 7.97 9.65
N TYR A 84 -18.55 8.02 8.78
CA TYR A 84 -17.97 9.25 8.26
C TYR A 84 -19.04 10.16 7.64
N SER A 85 -19.82 9.62 6.71
CA SER A 85 -20.82 10.39 5.97
C SER A 85 -21.93 10.92 6.87
N ASN A 86 -22.43 10.11 7.80
CA ASN A 86 -23.49 10.51 8.71
C ASN A 86 -23.01 11.58 9.70
N LEU A 87 -21.89 11.35 10.38
CA LEU A 87 -21.35 12.30 11.35
C LEU A 87 -20.99 13.64 10.69
N LYS A 88 -20.36 13.63 9.51
CA LYS A 88 -20.00 14.85 8.79
C LYS A 88 -21.23 15.64 8.31
N GLN A 89 -22.26 14.96 7.79
CA GLN A 89 -23.52 15.60 7.41
C GLN A 89 -24.26 16.19 8.61
N ILE A 90 -24.40 15.43 9.70
CA ILE A 90 -25.07 15.87 10.93
C ILE A 90 -24.36 17.09 11.50
N ARG A 91 -23.02 17.03 11.63
CA ARG A 91 -22.19 18.15 12.08
C ARG A 91 -22.49 19.41 11.27
N ASN A 92 -22.39 19.31 9.94
CA ASN A 92 -22.52 20.47 9.06
C ASN A 92 -23.94 21.04 9.11
N LYS A 93 -24.97 20.19 9.15
CA LYS A 93 -26.37 20.61 9.31
C LYS A 93 -26.55 21.42 10.59
N VAL A 94 -26.16 20.85 11.74
CA VAL A 94 -26.39 21.47 13.05
C VAL A 94 -25.52 22.71 13.26
N ALA A 95 -24.25 22.67 12.87
CA ALA A 95 -23.36 23.84 12.99
C ALA A 95 -23.80 25.02 12.11
N SER A 96 -24.53 24.77 11.02
CA SER A 96 -25.03 25.82 10.12
C SER A 96 -26.35 26.46 10.57
N ASP A 97 -27.04 25.88 11.56
CA ASP A 97 -28.34 26.33 12.05
C ASP A 97 -28.25 26.59 13.57
N LEU A 98 -27.90 27.83 13.95
CA LEU A 98 -27.69 28.22 15.35
C LEU A 98 -28.92 27.99 16.25
N PRO A 99 -30.17 28.32 15.83
CA PRO A 99 -31.36 27.95 16.59
C PRO A 99 -31.48 26.45 16.84
N TYR A 100 -31.22 25.62 15.83
CA TYR A 100 -31.28 24.17 15.97
C TYR A 100 -30.15 23.62 16.86
N GLN A 101 -28.94 24.16 16.70
CA GLN A 101 -27.79 23.86 17.56
C GLN A 101 -28.12 24.12 19.03
N LYS A 102 -28.71 25.28 19.34
CA LYS A 102 -29.12 25.63 20.71
C LYS A 102 -30.12 24.61 21.28
N LYS A 103 -31.12 24.22 20.50
CA LYS A 103 -32.12 23.21 20.90
C LYS A 103 -31.49 21.84 21.19
N ILE A 104 -30.51 21.42 20.38
CA ILE A 104 -29.76 20.17 20.64
C ILE A 104 -28.93 20.32 21.92
N ASN A 105 -28.24 21.43 22.12
CA ASN A 105 -27.42 21.68 23.30
C ASN A 105 -28.24 21.69 24.60
N GLU A 106 -29.47 22.22 24.61
CA GLU A 106 -30.39 22.11 25.76
C GLU A 106 -30.66 20.65 26.19
N THR A 107 -30.60 19.71 25.25
CA THR A 107 -30.72 18.27 25.54
C THR A 107 -29.39 17.67 26.00
N LEU A 108 -28.28 18.06 25.37
CA LEU A 108 -26.94 17.57 25.72
C LEU A 108 -26.45 18.05 27.09
N GLU A 109 -26.85 19.24 27.53
CA GLU A 109 -26.50 19.78 28.85
C GLU A 109 -26.94 18.85 29.98
N LYS A 110 -28.06 18.14 29.81
CA LYS A 110 -28.56 17.13 30.78
C LYS A 110 -27.58 16.00 31.04
N ILE A 111 -26.62 15.78 30.14
CA ILE A 111 -25.55 14.78 30.24
C ILE A 111 -24.15 15.40 30.23
N ASN A 112 -24.04 16.69 30.58
CA ASN A 112 -22.77 17.43 30.67
C ASN A 112 -21.95 17.40 29.37
N LEU A 113 -22.63 17.56 28.24
CA LEU A 113 -22.07 17.72 26.90
C LEU A 113 -22.57 19.02 26.28
N ASN A 114 -21.76 19.60 25.40
CA ASN A 114 -22.11 20.77 24.61
C ASN A 114 -21.42 20.65 23.24
N PHE A 115 -22.13 20.99 22.18
CA PHE A 115 -21.60 21.01 20.83
C PHE A 115 -21.36 22.46 20.36
N SER A 116 -20.10 22.81 20.11
CA SER A 116 -19.68 24.12 19.58
C SER A 116 -19.50 24.10 18.07
N GLY A 117 -19.25 22.95 17.45
CA GLY A 117 -18.99 22.82 16.01
C GLY A 117 -17.52 22.94 15.65
N GLU A 118 -16.62 22.96 16.63
CA GLU A 118 -15.18 23.06 16.35
C GLU A 118 -14.58 21.72 15.90
N THR A 119 -15.06 20.59 16.41
CA THR A 119 -14.49 19.27 16.05
C THR A 119 -14.81 18.94 14.60
N SER A 120 -13.77 18.55 13.87
CA SER A 120 -13.87 18.09 12.49
C SER A 120 -14.00 16.56 12.42
N VAL A 121 -14.62 16.10 11.33
CA VAL A 121 -14.82 14.67 11.06
C VAL A 121 -14.14 14.33 9.74
N TYR A 122 -13.14 13.46 9.82
CA TYR A 122 -12.34 13.00 8.70
C TYR A 122 -12.59 11.51 8.45
N HIS A 123 -12.37 11.09 7.20
CA HIS A 123 -12.26 9.65 6.90
C HIS A 123 -10.80 9.19 7.04
N PHE A 124 -10.57 7.93 7.37
CA PHE A 124 -9.21 7.37 7.47
C PHE A 124 -8.36 7.61 6.22
N ILE A 125 -8.93 7.40 5.02
CA ILE A 125 -8.26 7.74 3.73
C ILE A 125 -7.92 9.24 3.61
N GLU A 126 -8.82 10.13 4.05
CA GLU A 126 -8.61 11.58 3.99
C GLU A 126 -7.42 11.95 4.87
N HIS A 127 -7.40 11.44 6.10
CA HIS A 127 -6.29 11.64 7.03
C HIS A 127 -4.96 11.06 6.51
N LEU A 128 -4.97 9.84 5.98
CA LEU A 128 -3.77 9.22 5.40
C LEU A 128 -3.22 10.02 4.20
N HIS A 129 -4.10 10.54 3.35
CA HIS A 129 -3.67 11.25 2.14
C HIS A 129 -3.25 12.69 2.43
N ASP A 130 -4.06 13.44 3.18
CA ASP A 130 -3.91 14.89 3.32
C ASP A 130 -3.03 15.28 4.51
N GLU A 131 -3.11 14.56 5.63
CA GLU A 131 -2.39 14.90 6.87
C GLU A 131 -1.11 14.08 7.04
N VAL A 132 -1.19 12.75 6.86
CA VAL A 132 -0.01 11.86 6.97
C VAL A 132 0.92 12.02 5.77
N GLY A 133 0.33 12.15 4.58
CA GLY A 133 1.05 12.36 3.33
C GLY A 133 1.59 11.07 2.70
N LEU A 134 1.59 11.04 1.36
CA LEU A 134 2.02 9.88 0.57
C LEU A 134 3.49 9.53 0.75
N ASP A 135 4.35 10.51 1.02
CA ASP A 135 5.80 10.27 1.22
C ASP A 135 6.07 9.49 2.49
N LYS A 136 5.35 9.78 3.57
CA LYS A 136 5.44 9.02 4.83
C LYS A 136 4.92 7.59 4.66
N ILE A 137 3.88 7.40 3.85
CA ILE A 137 3.41 6.06 3.48
C ILE A 137 4.50 5.31 2.71
N ARG A 138 5.08 5.90 1.66
CA ARG A 138 6.17 5.29 0.86
C ARG A 138 7.36 4.90 1.72
N ALA A 139 7.77 5.78 2.64
CA ALA A 139 8.91 5.55 3.53
C ALA A 139 8.71 4.37 4.49
N ASN A 140 7.48 3.93 4.72
CA ASN A 140 7.17 2.77 5.58
C ASN A 140 6.92 1.48 4.79
N VAL A 141 6.91 1.53 3.45
CA VAL A 141 6.76 0.34 2.61
C VAL A 141 8.03 -0.50 2.70
N LYS A 142 7.89 -1.71 3.26
CA LYS A 142 8.94 -2.73 3.31
C LYS A 142 8.83 -3.70 2.13
N TYR A 143 7.60 -4.04 1.76
CA TYR A 143 7.29 -4.99 0.69
C TYR A 143 6.32 -4.33 -0.30
N PRO A 144 6.81 -3.66 -1.35
CA PRO A 144 5.96 -3.01 -2.33
C PRO A 144 4.97 -3.98 -2.96
N LEU A 145 3.73 -3.55 -3.17
CA LEU A 145 2.66 -4.34 -3.80
C LEU A 145 2.83 -4.43 -5.34
N LYS A 146 4.07 -4.40 -5.83
CA LYS A 146 4.42 -4.31 -7.25
C LYS A 146 3.93 -5.54 -8.01
N GLY A 147 3.24 -5.30 -9.13
CA GLY A 147 2.68 -6.37 -9.96
C GLY A 147 1.36 -6.96 -9.44
N LEU A 148 0.82 -6.44 -8.33
CA LEU A 148 -0.53 -6.75 -7.87
C LEU A 148 -1.53 -5.77 -8.47
N ASN A 149 -2.55 -6.31 -9.12
CA ASN A 149 -3.66 -5.59 -9.72
C ASN A 149 -4.78 -5.46 -8.68
N ILE A 150 -5.03 -4.26 -8.18
CA ILE A 150 -6.01 -4.02 -7.12
C ILE A 150 -7.16 -3.18 -7.66
N ALA A 151 -8.38 -3.70 -7.55
CA ALA A 151 -9.59 -2.97 -7.89
C ALA A 151 -10.15 -2.26 -6.66
N ILE A 152 -10.41 -0.97 -6.76
CA ILE A 152 -10.96 -0.19 -5.64
C ILE A 152 -12.48 -0.18 -5.68
N HIS A 153 -13.10 -0.51 -4.55
CA HIS A 153 -14.46 -0.12 -4.22
C HIS A 153 -14.46 1.04 -3.23
N TYR A 154 -14.66 2.27 -3.76
CA TYR A 154 -14.66 3.51 -2.98
C TYR A 154 -15.75 3.55 -1.90
N GLY A 155 -16.91 2.94 -2.16
CA GLY A 155 -18.11 3.12 -1.35
C GLY A 155 -18.79 4.45 -1.64
N CYS A 156 -20.13 4.44 -1.67
CA CYS A 156 -20.92 5.63 -2.02
C CYS A 156 -20.72 6.78 -1.04
N HIS A 157 -20.72 6.47 0.27
CA HIS A 157 -20.69 7.44 1.36
C HIS A 157 -19.31 8.07 1.61
N LEU A 158 -18.25 7.56 0.98
CA LEU A 158 -16.93 8.18 1.05
C LEU A 158 -16.86 9.48 0.24
N VAL A 159 -17.54 9.52 -0.90
CA VAL A 159 -17.44 10.61 -1.90
C VAL A 159 -18.76 11.36 -2.11
N ARG A 160 -19.89 10.86 -1.59
CA ARG A 160 -21.22 11.45 -1.76
C ARG A 160 -22.00 11.53 -0.43
N PRO A 161 -22.84 12.56 -0.23
CA PRO A 161 -23.09 13.66 -1.17
C PRO A 161 -21.97 14.71 -1.13
N SER A 162 -21.42 15.06 -2.29
CA SER A 162 -20.16 15.81 -2.41
C SER A 162 -20.19 17.17 -1.72
N HIS A 163 -21.30 17.92 -1.80
CA HIS A 163 -21.47 19.23 -1.17
C HIS A 163 -21.30 19.22 0.37
N SER A 164 -21.56 18.08 1.01
CA SER A 164 -21.45 17.94 2.46
C SER A 164 -20.15 17.25 2.90
N ILE A 165 -19.68 16.31 2.09
CA ILE A 165 -18.55 15.45 2.44
C ILE A 165 -17.21 16.07 2.05
N ASN A 166 -17.17 16.80 0.91
CA ASN A 166 -15.99 17.51 0.40
C ASN A 166 -14.69 16.69 0.45
N PHE A 167 -14.77 15.39 0.14
CA PHE A 167 -13.64 14.47 0.21
C PHE A 167 -12.78 14.50 -1.07
N ASP A 168 -13.41 14.30 -2.23
CA ASP A 168 -12.77 14.20 -3.55
C ASP A 168 -13.87 14.31 -4.64
N SER A 169 -13.50 14.24 -5.91
CA SER A 169 -14.46 14.17 -7.02
C SER A 169 -15.42 12.98 -6.82
N PRO A 170 -16.75 13.20 -6.88
CA PRO A 170 -17.73 12.12 -6.69
C PRO A 170 -17.75 11.11 -7.84
N PHE A 171 -17.18 11.46 -8.99
CA PHE A 171 -17.16 10.63 -10.20
C PHE A 171 -15.76 10.14 -10.56
N GLU A 172 -14.70 10.89 -10.20
CA GLU A 172 -13.31 10.55 -10.50
C GLU A 172 -12.37 10.77 -9.30
N PRO A 173 -12.61 10.11 -8.15
CA PRO A 173 -11.76 10.29 -6.98
C PRO A 173 -10.35 9.71 -7.22
N ARG A 174 -9.35 10.29 -6.53
CA ARG A 174 -7.93 9.97 -6.63
C ARG A 174 -7.25 9.68 -5.30
N LYS A 175 -7.76 10.15 -4.16
CA LYS A 175 -7.07 9.99 -2.86
C LYS A 175 -6.77 8.53 -2.52
N TYR A 176 -7.76 7.64 -2.69
CA TYR A 176 -7.58 6.21 -2.44
C TYR A 176 -6.66 5.56 -3.50
N ASP A 177 -6.83 5.90 -4.78
CA ASP A 177 -5.93 5.47 -5.86
C ASP A 177 -4.46 5.83 -5.53
N ASN A 178 -4.22 7.04 -5.01
CA ASN A 178 -2.89 7.55 -4.70
C ASN A 178 -2.21 6.80 -3.54
N ILE A 179 -2.97 6.45 -2.49
CA ILE A 179 -2.44 5.64 -1.38
C ILE A 179 -2.00 4.27 -1.89
N LEU A 180 -2.84 3.58 -2.67
CA LEU A 180 -2.46 2.26 -3.19
C LEU A 180 -1.26 2.32 -4.14
N LYS A 181 -1.16 3.38 -4.96
CA LYS A 181 0.04 3.62 -5.78
C LYS A 181 1.28 3.88 -4.92
N ALA A 182 1.13 4.59 -3.80
CA ALA A 182 2.22 4.80 -2.84
C ALA A 182 2.67 3.48 -2.17
N LEU A 183 1.77 2.50 -2.01
CA LEU A 183 2.12 1.13 -1.59
C LEU A 183 2.74 0.28 -2.72
N GLY A 184 2.84 0.80 -3.95
CA GLY A 184 3.41 0.12 -5.11
C GLY A 184 2.43 -0.72 -5.93
N ALA A 185 1.12 -0.68 -5.63
CA ALA A 185 0.12 -1.47 -6.35
C ALA A 185 -0.24 -0.88 -7.71
N ASN A 186 -0.68 -1.75 -8.64
CA ASN A 186 -1.33 -1.33 -9.87
C ASN A 186 -2.85 -1.19 -9.64
N VAL A 187 -3.36 0.03 -9.68
CA VAL A 187 -4.80 0.29 -9.49
C VAL A 187 -5.53 0.13 -10.81
N VAL A 188 -6.35 -0.93 -10.93
CA VAL A 188 -7.07 -1.22 -12.16
C VAL A 188 -8.33 -0.38 -12.32
N GLN A 189 -8.61 0.00 -13.57
CA GLN A 189 -9.91 0.57 -13.95
C GLN A 189 -10.84 -0.54 -14.41
N TYR A 190 -12.12 -0.42 -14.09
CA TYR A 190 -13.13 -1.40 -14.46
C TYR A 190 -14.47 -0.70 -14.68
N LYS A 191 -15.36 -1.35 -15.43
CA LYS A 191 -16.70 -0.83 -15.73
C LYS A 191 -17.46 -0.57 -14.43
N ASN A 192 -18.21 0.53 -14.38
CA ASN A 192 -19.07 0.85 -13.23
C ASN A 192 -18.30 0.98 -11.89
N LYS A 193 -17.04 1.44 -11.91
CA LYS A 193 -16.20 1.65 -10.71
C LYS A 193 -16.91 2.43 -9.59
N MET A 194 -17.71 3.43 -9.93
CA MET A 194 -18.45 4.26 -8.95
C MET A 194 -19.86 3.77 -8.58
N MET A 195 -20.29 2.61 -9.10
CA MET A 195 -21.58 2.00 -8.77
C MET A 195 -21.66 1.54 -7.31
N CYS A 196 -22.84 1.59 -6.71
CA CYS A 196 -23.09 1.10 -5.35
C CYS A 196 -22.85 -0.42 -5.24
N CYS A 197 -22.49 -0.91 -4.05
CA CYS A 197 -22.37 -2.34 -3.78
C CYS A 197 -23.73 -3.05 -3.62
N GLY A 198 -24.80 -2.32 -3.29
CA GLY A 198 -26.15 -2.86 -3.12
C GLY A 198 -26.54 -3.26 -1.70
N GLN A 199 -25.59 -3.29 -0.75
CA GLN A 199 -25.81 -3.84 0.60
C GLN A 199 -27.00 -3.25 1.37
N ALA A 200 -27.36 -1.99 1.13
CA ALA A 200 -28.51 -1.37 1.78
C ALA A 200 -29.84 -2.10 1.52
N LEU A 201 -29.95 -2.85 0.41
CA LEU A 201 -31.13 -3.65 0.08
C LEU A 201 -31.35 -4.82 1.05
N ASP A 202 -30.29 -5.36 1.65
CA ASP A 202 -30.42 -6.40 2.70
C ASP A 202 -31.18 -5.89 3.94
N ARG A 203 -31.28 -4.57 4.12
CA ARG A 203 -31.96 -3.97 5.28
C ARG A 203 -33.46 -3.80 5.10
N VAL A 204 -33.95 -4.06 3.90
CA VAL A 204 -35.38 -3.95 3.53
C VAL A 204 -35.87 -5.26 2.92
N ASP A 205 -35.26 -6.38 3.31
CA ASP A 205 -35.60 -7.74 2.89
C ASP A 205 -35.52 -8.00 1.36
N GLU A 206 -34.73 -7.19 0.65
CA GLU A 206 -34.52 -7.28 -0.80
C GLU A 206 -33.17 -7.94 -1.12
N HIS A 207 -32.91 -9.10 -0.51
CA HIS A 207 -31.62 -9.79 -0.58
C HIS A 207 -31.24 -10.18 -2.02
N ASP A 208 -32.19 -10.69 -2.81
CA ASP A 208 -31.92 -11.09 -4.20
C ASP A 208 -31.43 -9.91 -5.04
N LYS A 209 -32.04 -8.72 -4.86
CA LYS A 209 -31.61 -7.49 -5.54
C LYS A 209 -30.24 -7.03 -5.05
N SER A 210 -29.95 -7.17 -3.74
CA SER A 210 -28.63 -6.93 -3.16
C SER A 210 -27.56 -7.78 -3.86
N LEU A 211 -27.82 -9.08 -4.01
CA LEU A 211 -26.92 -10.03 -4.67
C LEU A 211 -26.71 -9.71 -6.15
N VAL A 212 -27.75 -9.29 -6.88
CA VAL A 212 -27.62 -8.84 -8.28
C VAL A 212 -26.63 -7.67 -8.39
N MET A 213 -26.71 -6.70 -7.48
CA MET A 213 -25.80 -5.55 -7.47
C MET A 213 -24.36 -5.96 -7.16
N ALA A 214 -24.16 -6.89 -6.22
CA ALA A 214 -22.84 -7.46 -5.93
C ALA A 214 -22.28 -8.17 -7.17
N ARG A 215 -23.07 -9.00 -7.83
CA ARG A 215 -22.68 -9.76 -9.02
C ARG A 215 -22.21 -8.87 -10.17
N ILE A 216 -22.99 -7.84 -10.52
CA ILE A 216 -22.60 -6.87 -11.58
C ILE A 216 -21.21 -6.29 -11.30
N LYS A 217 -20.93 -5.96 -10.04
CA LYS A 217 -19.65 -5.39 -9.63
C LYS A 217 -18.53 -6.42 -9.68
N LEU A 218 -18.75 -7.60 -9.11
CA LEU A 218 -17.76 -8.68 -9.05
C LEU A 218 -17.39 -9.16 -10.46
N ASP A 219 -18.35 -9.26 -11.37
CA ASP A 219 -18.12 -9.61 -12.77
C ASP A 219 -17.23 -8.56 -13.46
N ALA A 220 -17.56 -7.28 -13.34
CA ALA A 220 -16.76 -6.19 -13.91
C ALA A 220 -15.33 -6.13 -13.35
N VAL A 221 -15.16 -6.38 -12.05
CA VAL A 221 -13.82 -6.42 -11.44
C VAL A 221 -13.03 -7.64 -11.93
N ASN A 222 -13.68 -8.80 -12.00
CA ASN A 222 -13.06 -10.02 -12.51
C ASN A 222 -12.61 -9.89 -13.97
N GLU A 223 -13.41 -9.23 -14.82
CA GLU A 223 -13.06 -8.93 -16.22
C GLU A 223 -11.85 -8.00 -16.34
N SER A 224 -11.57 -7.17 -15.33
CA SER A 224 -10.43 -6.25 -15.34
C SER A 224 -9.07 -6.91 -15.05
N GLY A 225 -9.06 -8.19 -14.68
CA GLY A 225 -7.83 -8.89 -14.28
C GLY A 225 -7.29 -8.47 -12.93
N ALA A 226 -8.15 -7.97 -12.03
CA ALA A 226 -7.81 -7.68 -10.66
C ALA A 226 -7.51 -8.97 -9.88
N ASP A 227 -6.46 -8.93 -9.05
CA ASP A 227 -6.14 -10.01 -8.11
C ASP A 227 -7.10 -9.98 -6.90
N ILE A 228 -7.51 -8.77 -6.49
CA ILE A 228 -8.40 -8.51 -5.35
C ILE A 228 -9.29 -7.29 -5.58
N ILE A 229 -10.35 -7.18 -4.77
CA ILE A 229 -11.12 -5.95 -4.57
C ILE A 229 -10.82 -5.39 -3.18
N THR A 230 -10.64 -4.07 -3.07
CA THR A 230 -10.37 -3.41 -1.79
C THR A 230 -11.43 -2.38 -1.42
N THR A 231 -11.72 -2.26 -0.12
CA THR A 231 -12.72 -1.34 0.42
C THR A 231 -12.37 -0.93 1.84
N VAL A 232 -12.97 0.16 2.32
CA VAL A 232 -12.84 0.73 3.66
C VAL A 232 -14.21 0.85 4.34
N CYS A 233 -15.16 0.01 3.93
CA CYS A 233 -16.51 0.03 4.44
C CYS A 233 -16.92 -1.36 4.91
N PRO A 234 -17.23 -1.55 6.20
CA PRO A 234 -17.69 -2.83 6.75
C PRO A 234 -18.91 -3.41 6.03
N SER A 235 -19.85 -2.55 5.60
CA SER A 235 -21.01 -2.96 4.81
C SER A 235 -20.59 -3.44 3.42
N CYS A 236 -19.71 -2.71 2.72
CA CYS A 236 -19.20 -3.16 1.42
C CYS A 236 -18.39 -4.46 1.54
N PHE A 237 -17.61 -4.61 2.62
CA PHE A 237 -16.90 -5.85 2.93
C PHE A 237 -17.88 -7.01 3.10
N THR A 238 -18.93 -6.85 3.90
CA THR A 238 -19.99 -7.86 4.07
C THR A 238 -20.58 -8.26 2.71
N GLN A 239 -20.84 -7.27 1.84
CA GLN A 239 -21.41 -7.49 0.51
C GLN A 239 -20.50 -8.30 -0.41
N PHE A 240 -19.20 -8.02 -0.40
CA PHE A 240 -18.28 -8.69 -1.32
C PHE A 240 -17.64 -9.95 -0.74
N ASP A 241 -17.60 -10.12 0.58
CA ASP A 241 -17.02 -11.31 1.21
C ASP A 241 -18.11 -12.32 1.62
N THR A 242 -19.04 -11.90 2.50
CA THR A 242 -20.09 -12.79 3.01
C THR A 242 -21.11 -13.16 1.94
N ASN A 243 -21.64 -12.18 1.22
CA ASN A 243 -22.68 -12.46 0.23
C ASN A 243 -22.11 -13.14 -1.02
N GLN A 244 -20.85 -12.86 -1.38
CA GLN A 244 -20.15 -13.65 -2.41
C GLN A 244 -20.06 -15.13 -2.02
N TYR A 245 -19.77 -15.43 -0.76
CA TYR A 245 -19.72 -16.82 -0.29
C TYR A 245 -21.08 -17.53 -0.41
N MET A 246 -22.20 -16.80 -0.28
CA MET A 246 -23.54 -17.36 -0.51
C MET A 246 -23.76 -17.65 -2.01
N LEU A 247 -23.35 -16.74 -2.90
CA LEU A 247 -23.39 -16.95 -4.35
C LEU A 247 -22.58 -18.18 -4.81
N LEU A 248 -21.51 -18.54 -4.09
CA LEU A 248 -20.76 -19.78 -4.36
C LEU A 248 -21.61 -21.03 -4.13
N LYS A 249 -22.45 -21.03 -3.09
CA LYS A 249 -23.35 -22.15 -2.80
C LYS A 249 -24.42 -22.31 -3.87
N GLU A 250 -24.76 -21.22 -4.56
CA GLU A 250 -25.69 -21.18 -5.69
C GLU A 250 -25.02 -21.52 -7.03
N GLY A 251 -23.72 -21.86 -7.03
CA GLY A 251 -23.00 -22.34 -8.21
C GLY A 251 -22.24 -21.27 -9.01
N VAL A 252 -22.17 -20.03 -8.53
CA VAL A 252 -21.30 -19.01 -9.12
C VAL A 252 -19.84 -19.37 -8.82
N LYS A 253 -19.03 -19.63 -9.85
CA LYS A 253 -17.65 -20.14 -9.64
C LYS A 253 -16.57 -19.07 -9.55
N ARG A 254 -16.85 -17.85 -10.04
CA ARG A 254 -15.84 -16.80 -10.16
C ARG A 254 -15.74 -16.01 -8.86
N GLN A 255 -14.58 -16.08 -8.22
CA GLN A 255 -14.32 -15.45 -6.93
C GLN A 255 -13.29 -14.33 -7.06
N ILE A 256 -13.41 -13.34 -6.19
CA ILE A 256 -12.36 -12.36 -5.96
C ILE A 256 -12.25 -12.06 -4.45
N PRO A 257 -11.06 -12.21 -3.86
CA PRO A 257 -10.85 -11.90 -2.46
C PRO A 257 -11.05 -10.41 -2.17
N VAL A 258 -11.59 -10.11 -1.00
CA VAL A 258 -11.78 -8.74 -0.50
C VAL A 258 -10.70 -8.46 0.53
N ILE A 259 -9.84 -7.47 0.32
CA ILE A 259 -8.82 -7.10 1.30
C ILE A 259 -8.95 -5.61 1.59
N THR A 260 -9.07 -5.25 2.86
CA THR A 260 -9.23 -3.85 3.26
C THR A 260 -7.96 -3.02 3.05
N LEU A 261 -8.06 -1.69 3.03
CA LEU A 261 -6.90 -0.83 2.85
C LEU A 261 -5.88 -1.04 3.98
N GLU A 262 -6.36 -1.08 5.22
CA GLU A 262 -5.54 -1.26 6.41
C GLU A 262 -4.78 -2.61 6.40
N GLU A 263 -5.38 -3.68 5.89
CA GLU A 263 -4.70 -4.97 5.71
C GLU A 263 -3.64 -4.91 4.59
N LEU A 264 -3.93 -4.24 3.47
CA LEU A 264 -2.95 -4.01 2.40
C LEU A 264 -1.76 -3.19 2.89
N MET A 265 -2.01 -2.19 3.74
CA MET A 265 -0.96 -1.41 4.39
C MET A 265 -0.15 -2.29 5.35
N CYS A 266 -0.79 -3.17 6.14
CA CYS A 266 -0.08 -4.13 6.99
C CYS A 266 0.87 -5.03 6.18
N LEU A 267 0.40 -5.59 5.06
CA LEU A 267 1.24 -6.38 4.16
C LEU A 267 2.41 -5.56 3.62
N ALA A 268 2.13 -4.38 3.07
CA ALA A 268 3.13 -3.53 2.46
C ALA A 268 4.18 -3.02 3.46
N PHE A 269 3.78 -2.78 4.70
CA PHE A 269 4.68 -2.39 5.78
C PHE A 269 5.44 -3.59 6.37
N GLY A 270 5.08 -4.83 6.00
CA GLY A 270 5.72 -6.02 6.54
C GLY A 270 5.41 -6.23 8.02
N ILE A 271 4.16 -5.98 8.41
CA ILE A 271 3.61 -6.34 9.72
C ILE A 271 3.32 -7.86 9.72
N GLU A 272 3.77 -8.57 10.74
CA GLU A 272 3.79 -10.04 10.76
C GLU A 272 2.38 -10.64 10.81
N GLU A 273 1.46 -9.99 11.53
CA GLU A 273 0.08 -10.43 11.73
C GLU A 273 -0.80 -10.25 10.48
N ALA A 274 -0.30 -9.59 9.42
CA ALA A 274 -1.10 -9.22 8.26
C ALA A 274 -1.77 -10.41 7.56
N GLU A 275 -1.05 -11.52 7.36
CA GLU A 275 -1.60 -12.72 6.73
C GLU A 275 -2.64 -13.42 7.61
N GLU A 276 -2.46 -13.39 8.93
CA GLU A 276 -3.40 -13.97 9.89
C GLU A 276 -4.74 -13.20 9.89
N LEU A 277 -4.69 -11.87 9.84
CA LEU A 277 -5.89 -11.03 9.75
C LEU A 277 -6.71 -11.37 8.50
N ILE A 278 -6.05 -11.49 7.34
CA ILE A 278 -6.69 -11.83 6.06
C ILE A 278 -7.27 -13.26 6.06
N SER A 279 -6.67 -14.19 6.81
CA SER A 279 -7.11 -15.59 6.85
C SER A 279 -8.54 -15.76 7.39
N GLN A 280 -9.02 -14.77 8.17
CA GLN A 280 -10.35 -14.73 8.79
C GLN A 280 -11.48 -14.49 7.79
N HIS A 281 -11.17 -14.06 6.57
CA HIS A 281 -12.18 -13.76 5.54
C HIS A 281 -12.86 -15.03 5.02
N LYS A 282 -14.10 -14.90 4.54
CA LYS A 282 -14.86 -16.03 3.97
C LYS A 282 -14.35 -16.42 2.60
N ILE A 283 -14.08 -15.43 1.74
CA ILE A 283 -13.47 -15.64 0.43
C ILE A 283 -11.95 -15.73 0.61
N LYS A 284 -11.37 -16.87 0.24
CA LYS A 284 -9.97 -17.16 0.52
C LYS A 284 -9.03 -16.43 -0.43
N ALA A 285 -8.04 -15.74 0.13
CA ALA A 285 -7.03 -14.97 -0.60
C ALA A 285 -5.77 -15.77 -0.98
N GLY A 286 -5.81 -17.11 -1.01
CA GLY A 286 -4.62 -17.96 -1.17
C GLY A 286 -3.76 -17.61 -2.39
N LYS A 287 -4.37 -17.51 -3.59
CA LYS A 287 -3.65 -17.14 -4.82
C LYS A 287 -3.01 -15.76 -4.75
N PHE A 288 -3.70 -14.79 -4.13
CA PHE A 288 -3.19 -13.46 -3.92
C PHE A 288 -1.99 -13.48 -2.97
N LEU A 289 -2.10 -14.19 -1.84
CA LEU A 289 -1.03 -14.30 -0.85
C LEU A 289 0.19 -15.04 -1.42
N GLU A 290 0.00 -16.06 -2.25
CA GLU A 290 1.11 -16.71 -2.97
C GLU A 290 1.83 -15.75 -3.91
N LYS A 291 1.09 -14.93 -4.68
CA LYS A 291 1.66 -13.90 -5.55
C LYS A 291 2.43 -12.86 -4.73
N PHE A 292 1.85 -12.41 -3.61
CA PHE A 292 2.52 -11.51 -2.68
C PHE A 292 3.77 -12.12 -2.06
N LYS A 293 3.75 -13.40 -1.65
CA LYS A 293 4.93 -14.11 -1.11
C LYS A 293 6.07 -14.19 -2.11
N LYS A 294 5.79 -14.36 -3.40
CA LYS A 294 6.82 -14.30 -4.44
C LYS A 294 7.45 -12.91 -4.51
N ILE A 295 6.65 -11.85 -4.41
CA ILE A 295 7.15 -10.45 -4.37
C ILE A 295 7.99 -10.22 -3.10
N LYS A 296 7.49 -10.66 -1.94
CA LYS A 296 8.19 -10.61 -0.65
C LYS A 296 9.54 -11.34 -0.73
N ALA A 297 9.59 -12.54 -1.30
CA ALA A 297 10.83 -13.31 -1.43
C ALA A 297 11.88 -12.62 -2.33
N VAL A 298 11.44 -11.88 -3.35
CA VAL A 298 12.33 -11.11 -4.24
C VAL A 298 12.82 -9.81 -3.57
N THR A 299 12.07 -9.28 -2.60
CA THR A 299 12.37 -8.00 -1.90
C THR A 299 12.99 -8.21 -0.51
N ASP A 300 12.97 -9.42 0.04
CA ASP A 300 13.58 -9.76 1.32
C ASP A 300 15.06 -10.15 1.12
N TYR A 301 15.90 -9.13 0.92
CA TYR A 301 17.33 -9.31 0.74
C TYR A 301 18.09 -9.58 2.05
N THR A 302 17.40 -9.69 3.20
CA THR A 302 18.03 -9.88 4.53
C THR A 302 18.87 -11.14 4.61
N THR A 303 18.59 -12.14 3.78
CA THR A 303 19.30 -13.42 3.73
C THR A 303 20.44 -13.45 2.71
N ILE A 304 20.52 -12.44 1.84
CA ILE A 304 21.49 -12.41 0.74
C ILE A 304 22.87 -11.98 1.22
N PHE A 305 22.89 -11.04 2.17
CA PHE A 305 24.13 -10.58 2.77
C PHE A 305 24.33 -11.20 4.14
N ASP A 306 25.53 -11.71 4.38
CA ASP A 306 25.93 -12.13 5.72
C ASP A 306 26.14 -10.89 6.60
N LYS A 307 25.19 -10.64 7.50
CA LYS A 307 25.16 -9.45 8.36
C LYS A 307 26.43 -9.33 9.21
N ASP A 308 26.93 -10.43 9.74
CA ASP A 308 28.12 -10.40 10.58
C ASP A 308 29.37 -10.03 9.76
N SER A 309 29.49 -10.56 8.55
CA SER A 309 30.54 -10.15 7.61
C SER A 309 30.42 -8.70 7.17
N LEU A 310 29.20 -8.17 6.96
CA LEU A 310 28.98 -6.77 6.63
C LEU A 310 29.38 -5.83 7.76
N VAL A 311 29.04 -6.16 9.01
CA VAL A 311 29.46 -5.37 10.18
C VAL A 311 30.99 -5.36 10.29
N ARG A 312 31.64 -6.52 10.09
CA ARG A 312 33.11 -6.60 10.05
C ARG A 312 33.70 -5.76 8.91
N CYS A 313 33.11 -5.82 7.72
CA CYS A 313 33.54 -5.03 6.56
C CYS A 313 33.42 -3.52 6.83
N TYR A 314 32.27 -3.08 7.36
CA TYR A 314 31.98 -1.69 7.72
C TYR A 314 33.01 -1.12 8.69
N ASN A 315 33.35 -1.88 9.74
CA ASN A 315 34.30 -1.47 10.76
C ASN A 315 35.76 -1.56 10.28
N CYS A 316 36.07 -2.51 9.39
CA CYS A 316 37.43 -2.74 8.91
C CYS A 316 37.92 -1.61 7.98
N GLY A 317 37.19 -1.34 6.90
CA GLY A 317 37.51 -0.24 5.97
C GLY A 317 38.91 -0.30 5.32
N ALA A 318 39.64 -1.42 5.41
CA ALA A 318 41.05 -1.51 5.01
C ALA A 318 41.33 -1.03 3.58
N CYS A 319 40.45 -1.37 2.63
CA CYS A 319 40.63 -1.01 1.23
C CYS A 319 40.28 0.45 0.89
N LYS A 320 39.80 1.25 1.84
CA LYS A 320 39.31 2.61 1.58
C LYS A 320 40.41 3.53 1.06
N ASN A 321 41.60 3.46 1.67
CA ASN A 321 42.71 4.35 1.36
C ASN A 321 43.48 3.95 0.10
N ASP A 322 43.19 2.77 -0.46
CA ASP A 322 43.79 2.26 -1.70
C ASP A 322 42.79 2.23 -2.86
N CYS A 323 41.54 2.61 -2.61
CA CYS A 323 40.49 2.64 -3.62
C CYS A 323 40.66 3.89 -4.51
N PRO A 324 40.93 3.76 -5.82
CA PRO A 324 41.14 4.91 -6.69
C PRO A 324 39.92 5.85 -6.72
N MET A 325 38.71 5.28 -6.65
CA MET A 325 37.47 6.06 -6.62
C MET A 325 37.31 6.83 -5.31
N SER A 326 37.62 6.21 -4.17
CA SER A 326 37.51 6.88 -2.86
C SER A 326 38.56 7.98 -2.70
N LEU A 327 39.74 7.81 -3.30
CA LEU A 327 40.80 8.82 -3.30
C LEU A 327 40.53 9.98 -4.26
N SER A 328 39.87 9.72 -5.39
CA SER A 328 39.68 10.70 -6.46
C SER A 328 38.37 11.49 -6.33
N PHE A 329 37.35 10.93 -5.68
CA PHE A 329 36.01 11.51 -5.65
C PHE A 329 35.38 11.42 -4.26
N GLU A 330 35.21 12.56 -3.58
CA GLU A 330 34.55 12.62 -2.26
C GLU A 330 33.12 12.05 -2.27
N SER A 331 32.43 12.12 -3.43
CA SER A 331 31.08 11.59 -3.58
C SER A 331 31.01 10.05 -3.57
N TYR A 332 32.15 9.36 -3.73
CA TYR A 332 32.23 7.91 -3.71
C TYR A 332 32.49 7.42 -2.28
N ASN A 333 31.43 7.01 -1.58
CA ASN A 333 31.48 6.64 -0.16
C ASN A 333 30.93 5.21 0.07
N PRO A 334 31.74 4.16 -0.10
CA PRO A 334 31.33 2.77 0.12
C PRO A 334 30.67 2.47 1.48
N PRO A 335 31.18 2.98 2.63
CA PRO A 335 30.52 2.79 3.93
C PRO A 335 29.05 3.19 3.97
N LEU A 336 28.64 4.22 3.21
CA LEU A 336 27.24 4.65 3.15
C LEU A 336 26.32 3.55 2.61
N VAL A 337 26.78 2.83 1.58
CA VAL A 337 26.03 1.74 0.96
C VAL A 337 25.95 0.53 1.91
N ILE A 338 27.04 0.20 2.60
CA ILE A 338 27.02 -0.86 3.62
C ILE A 338 26.04 -0.51 4.74
N LYS A 339 26.03 0.75 5.19
CA LYS A 339 25.08 1.22 6.21
C LYS A 339 23.63 1.06 5.75
N MET A 340 23.29 1.43 4.51
CA MET A 340 21.95 1.20 3.94
C MET A 340 21.56 -0.28 4.01
N ILE A 341 22.49 -1.20 3.66
CA ILE A 341 22.25 -2.65 3.75
C ILE A 341 22.00 -3.10 5.20
N LEU A 342 22.81 -2.63 6.15
CA LEU A 342 22.68 -2.97 7.58
C LEU A 342 21.38 -2.42 8.20
N GLU A 343 20.88 -1.29 7.70
CA GLU A 343 19.58 -0.69 8.03
C GLU A 343 18.41 -1.32 7.26
N ASN A 344 18.70 -2.35 6.45
CA ASN A 344 17.73 -3.07 5.61
C ASN A 344 17.08 -2.22 4.49
N ASP A 345 17.74 -1.14 4.08
CA ASP A 345 17.35 -0.24 2.98
C ASP A 345 18.08 -0.63 1.67
N ILE A 346 17.79 -1.84 1.20
CA ILE A 346 18.51 -2.47 0.08
C ILE A 346 18.09 -1.85 -1.25
N GLU A 347 16.85 -1.38 -1.37
CA GLU A 347 16.37 -0.67 -2.57
C GLU A 347 17.16 0.62 -2.79
N ARG A 348 17.42 1.39 -1.73
CA ARG A 348 18.28 2.57 -1.83
C ARG A 348 19.73 2.19 -2.10
N ALA A 349 20.23 1.12 -1.46
CA ALA A 349 21.57 0.62 -1.72
C ALA A 349 21.76 0.25 -3.20
N MET A 350 20.84 -0.52 -3.80
CA MET A 350 20.92 -0.96 -5.20
C MET A 350 20.72 0.20 -6.19
N SER A 351 19.93 1.22 -5.82
CA SER A 351 19.69 2.42 -6.62
C SER A 351 20.82 3.45 -6.52
N SER A 352 21.77 3.26 -5.61
CA SER A 352 22.85 4.21 -5.38
C SER A 352 23.81 4.25 -6.56
N LYS A 353 24.18 5.45 -7.01
CA LYS A 353 25.21 5.64 -8.06
C LYS A 353 26.55 5.01 -7.66
N ILE A 354 26.85 4.97 -6.36
CA ILE A 354 28.10 4.42 -5.80
C ILE A 354 28.27 2.96 -6.22
N VAL A 355 27.16 2.21 -6.37
CA VAL A 355 27.20 0.82 -6.81
C VAL A 355 27.80 0.69 -8.22
N TRP A 356 27.47 1.63 -9.10
CA TRP A 356 27.84 1.61 -10.51
C TRP A 356 29.11 2.39 -10.85
N GLU A 357 29.60 3.20 -9.91
CA GLU A 357 30.86 3.96 -10.01
C GLU A 357 32.11 3.11 -9.69
N CYS A 358 31.94 1.88 -9.18
CA CYS A 358 33.05 0.96 -8.93
C CYS A 358 33.74 0.52 -10.24
N LEU A 359 35.07 0.63 -10.26
CA LEU A 359 35.92 0.30 -11.41
C LEU A 359 36.21 -1.20 -11.58
N GLU A 360 35.79 -2.05 -10.64
CA GLU A 360 36.05 -3.50 -10.69
C GLU A 360 37.55 -3.85 -10.82
N CYS A 361 38.44 -3.05 -10.20
CA CYS A 361 39.89 -3.28 -10.21
C CYS A 361 40.35 -4.36 -9.22
N HIS A 362 39.44 -4.90 -8.41
CA HIS A 362 39.68 -5.93 -7.39
C HIS A 362 40.73 -5.61 -6.30
N THR A 363 41.26 -4.39 -6.21
CA THR A 363 42.17 -3.98 -5.12
C THR A 363 41.61 -4.28 -3.73
N CYS A 364 40.31 -4.09 -3.53
CA CYS A 364 39.64 -4.40 -2.26
C CYS A 364 39.56 -5.90 -1.93
N VAL A 365 39.75 -6.78 -2.90
CA VAL A 365 39.82 -8.24 -2.71
C VAL A 365 41.17 -8.61 -2.11
N GLU A 366 42.26 -8.13 -2.73
CA GLU A 366 43.64 -8.38 -2.29
C GLU A 366 43.91 -7.82 -0.88
N LEU A 367 43.30 -6.68 -0.54
CA LEU A 367 43.44 -6.06 0.77
C LEU A 367 42.47 -6.60 1.83
N CYS A 368 41.59 -7.54 1.51
CA CYS A 368 40.54 -7.97 2.43
C CYS A 368 41.05 -9.02 3.44
N PRO A 369 41.15 -8.69 4.74
CA PRO A 369 41.57 -9.68 5.75
C PRO A 369 40.45 -10.66 6.14
N GLN A 370 39.23 -10.46 5.62
CA GLN A 370 38.02 -11.22 6.01
C GLN A 370 37.49 -12.13 4.90
N ASN A 371 38.11 -12.12 3.71
CA ASN A 371 37.60 -12.82 2.52
C ASN A 371 36.12 -12.49 2.19
N TYR A 372 35.69 -11.28 2.56
CA TYR A 372 34.37 -10.72 2.30
C TYR A 372 34.54 -9.28 1.79
N SER A 373 35.05 -9.20 0.56
CA SER A 373 35.51 -7.95 -0.06
C SER A 373 34.35 -7.01 -0.40
N TRP A 374 34.68 -5.73 -0.57
CA TRP A 374 33.75 -4.72 -1.07
C TRP A 374 33.22 -5.05 -2.48
N GLU A 375 34.04 -5.69 -3.31
CA GLU A 375 33.64 -6.16 -4.64
C GLU A 375 32.48 -7.15 -4.57
N LYS A 376 32.52 -8.12 -3.66
CA LYS A 376 31.44 -9.10 -3.50
C LYS A 376 30.11 -8.41 -3.17
N VAL A 377 30.14 -7.44 -2.26
CA VAL A 377 28.94 -6.67 -1.88
C VAL A 377 28.38 -5.91 -3.07
N LEU A 378 29.25 -5.23 -3.83
CA LEU A 378 28.87 -4.48 -5.02
C LEU A 378 28.31 -5.36 -6.13
N THR A 379 28.95 -6.49 -6.43
CA THR A 379 28.50 -7.43 -7.46
C THR A 379 27.12 -7.99 -7.13
N THR A 380 26.89 -8.34 -5.86
CA THR A 380 25.56 -8.73 -5.38
C THR A 380 24.54 -7.61 -5.60
N LEU A 381 24.86 -6.37 -5.22
CA LEU A 381 23.96 -5.22 -5.44
C LEU A 381 23.70 -4.91 -6.92
N LYS A 382 24.71 -4.99 -7.79
CA LYS A 382 24.56 -4.80 -9.24
C LYS A 382 23.62 -5.86 -9.84
N ASN A 383 23.78 -7.12 -9.43
CA ASN A 383 22.92 -8.21 -9.87
C ASN A 383 21.47 -8.01 -9.41
N LEU A 384 21.27 -7.58 -8.16
CA LEU A 384 19.95 -7.23 -7.64
C LEU A 384 19.35 -6.04 -8.39
N ALA A 385 20.13 -5.00 -8.65
CA ALA A 385 19.68 -3.82 -9.39
C ALA A 385 19.24 -4.17 -10.82
N LEU A 386 19.98 -5.04 -11.53
CA LEU A 386 19.60 -5.48 -12.88
C LEU A 386 18.32 -6.34 -12.85
N LYS A 387 18.19 -7.26 -11.89
CA LYS A 387 16.97 -8.07 -11.71
C LYS A 387 15.73 -7.23 -11.40
N ASN A 388 15.90 -6.05 -10.79
CA ASN A 388 14.81 -5.16 -10.39
C ASN A 388 14.61 -3.96 -11.34
N ASP A 389 15.27 -3.95 -12.50
CA ASP A 389 15.19 -2.88 -13.51
C ASP A 389 15.67 -1.49 -13.02
N VAL A 390 16.60 -1.46 -12.07
CA VAL A 390 17.14 -0.23 -11.46
C VAL A 390 18.53 0.15 -12.03
N GLY A 391 19.23 -0.79 -12.68
CA GLY A 391 20.57 -0.57 -13.22
C GLY A 391 20.67 0.36 -14.45
N PRO A 392 21.87 0.88 -14.78
CA PRO A 392 22.09 1.73 -15.94
C PRO A 392 21.68 1.06 -17.26
N GLN A 393 20.93 1.78 -18.09
CA GLN A 393 20.41 1.27 -19.36
C GLN A 393 21.51 0.80 -20.33
N LYS A 394 22.71 1.41 -20.28
CA LYS A 394 23.86 0.97 -21.10
C LYS A 394 24.29 -0.47 -20.74
N VAL A 395 24.31 -0.80 -19.46
CA VAL A 395 24.68 -2.16 -18.99
C VAL A 395 23.63 -3.17 -19.41
N LYS A 396 22.34 -2.84 -19.25
CA LYS A 396 21.23 -3.70 -19.67
C LYS A 396 21.29 -4.00 -21.18
N LYS A 397 21.44 -2.98 -22.02
CA LYS A 397 21.57 -3.13 -23.48
C LYS A 397 22.80 -3.94 -23.88
N ALA A 398 23.92 -3.79 -23.16
CA ALA A 398 25.11 -4.59 -23.41
C ALA A 398 24.87 -6.08 -23.09
N GLY A 399 24.17 -6.38 -22.00
CA GLY A 399 23.73 -7.73 -21.65
C GLY A 399 22.79 -8.34 -22.70
N GLU A 400 21.79 -7.58 -23.15
CA GLU A 400 20.87 -8.00 -24.23
C GLU A 400 21.61 -8.28 -25.54
N LEU A 401 22.56 -7.41 -25.91
CA LEU A 401 23.42 -7.61 -27.08
C LEU A 401 24.27 -8.89 -26.93
N PHE A 402 24.84 -9.11 -25.76
CA PHE A 402 25.59 -10.33 -25.46
C PHE A 402 24.71 -11.56 -25.55
N PHE A 403 23.51 -11.56 -24.98
CA PHE A 403 22.59 -12.69 -25.10
C PHE A 403 22.21 -12.98 -26.55
N LYS A 404 22.04 -11.94 -27.37
CA LYS A 404 21.68 -12.09 -28.79
C LYS A 404 22.84 -12.56 -29.66
N THR A 405 24.06 -12.08 -29.39
CA THR A 405 25.19 -12.19 -30.33
C THR A 405 26.39 -12.95 -29.78
N LEU A 406 26.38 -13.27 -28.48
CA LEU A 406 27.50 -13.76 -27.68
C LEU A 406 28.71 -12.81 -27.72
N ARG A 407 28.47 -11.50 -27.95
CA ARG A 407 29.49 -10.46 -28.10
C ARG A 407 29.03 -9.16 -27.46
N LEU A 408 30.00 -8.32 -27.08
CA LEU A 408 29.78 -6.99 -26.51
C LEU A 408 30.02 -5.86 -27.53
N GLY A 409 29.88 -6.15 -28.83
CA GLY A 409 30.05 -5.17 -29.90
C GLY A 409 30.43 -5.80 -31.23
N ASP A 410 30.37 -4.98 -32.29
CA ASP A 410 30.75 -5.41 -33.64
C ASP A 410 32.26 -5.31 -33.88
N PRO A 411 32.83 -6.25 -34.67
CA PRO A 411 34.23 -6.22 -35.03
C PRO A 411 34.57 -5.04 -35.96
N GLN A 412 35.69 -4.36 -35.70
CA GLN A 412 36.17 -3.27 -36.56
C GLN A 412 36.88 -3.80 -37.82
N GLU A 413 36.11 -4.33 -38.78
CA GLU A 413 36.64 -4.98 -39.98
C GLU A 413 37.60 -4.09 -40.80
N GLY A 414 37.35 -2.78 -40.87
CA GLY A 414 38.24 -1.84 -41.55
C GLY A 414 39.63 -1.75 -40.91
N MET A 415 39.71 -1.84 -39.58
CA MET A 415 40.97 -1.82 -38.84
C MET A 415 41.68 -3.18 -38.95
N ARG A 416 40.93 -4.28 -38.90
CA ARG A 416 41.46 -5.63 -39.14
C ARG A 416 42.13 -5.74 -40.51
N LYS A 417 41.46 -5.22 -41.55
CA LYS A 417 42.01 -5.17 -42.92
C LYS A 417 43.29 -4.33 -43.01
N LYS A 418 43.33 -3.16 -42.37
CA LYS A 418 44.53 -2.31 -42.31
C LYS A 418 45.71 -3.00 -41.62
N LEU A 419 45.44 -3.85 -40.63
CA LEU A 419 46.45 -4.59 -39.88
C LEU A 419 46.80 -5.96 -40.49
N GLY A 420 46.25 -6.32 -41.66
CA GLY A 420 46.49 -7.63 -42.30
C GLY A 420 45.87 -8.81 -41.56
N LEU A 421 44.91 -8.57 -40.65
CA LEU A 421 44.23 -9.62 -39.89
C LEU A 421 43.06 -10.21 -40.69
N PRO A 422 42.77 -11.52 -40.57
CA PRO A 422 41.60 -12.13 -41.17
C PRO A 422 40.29 -11.50 -40.63
N PRO A 423 39.18 -11.54 -41.37
CA PRO A 423 37.89 -11.02 -40.90
C PRO A 423 37.49 -11.70 -39.59
N ALA A 424 36.76 -11.00 -38.72
CA ALA A 424 36.34 -11.61 -37.47
C ALA A 424 35.37 -12.76 -37.77
N LYS A 425 35.64 -13.94 -37.21
CA LYS A 425 34.74 -15.09 -37.36
C LYS A 425 33.35 -14.66 -36.89
N LYS A 426 32.34 -14.80 -37.74
CA LYS A 426 30.94 -14.45 -37.44
C LYS A 426 30.12 -15.60 -36.83
N VAL A 427 30.76 -16.73 -36.57
CA VAL A 427 30.06 -17.92 -36.08
C VAL A 427 29.44 -17.61 -34.71
N LEU A 428 28.11 -17.66 -34.66
CA LEU A 428 27.37 -17.81 -33.42
C LEU A 428 27.51 -19.28 -33.02
N ASP A 429 27.94 -19.53 -31.79
CA ASP A 429 27.88 -20.87 -31.23
C ASP A 429 26.41 -21.21 -30.95
N ASN A 430 25.76 -21.81 -31.94
CA ASN A 430 24.34 -22.13 -31.90
C ASN A 430 24.02 -23.17 -30.82
N GLU A 431 24.97 -24.05 -30.50
CA GLU A 431 24.80 -25.06 -29.44
C GLU A 431 24.84 -24.38 -28.07
N PHE A 432 25.83 -23.53 -27.82
CA PHE A 432 25.88 -22.75 -26.58
C PHE A 432 24.72 -21.77 -26.47
N LYS A 433 24.29 -21.16 -27.58
CA LYS A 433 23.10 -20.29 -27.60
C LYS A 433 21.83 -21.07 -27.22
N ARG A 434 21.66 -22.29 -27.73
CA ARG A 434 20.55 -23.18 -27.35
C ARG A 434 20.58 -23.51 -25.85
N ILE A 435 21.76 -23.82 -25.29
CA ILE A 435 21.92 -24.08 -23.85
C ILE A 435 21.53 -22.84 -23.02
N LEU A 436 21.95 -21.64 -23.44
CA LEU A 436 21.59 -20.39 -22.75
C LEU A 436 20.09 -20.12 -22.81
N ASP A 437 19.44 -20.38 -23.95
CA ASP A 437 18.00 -20.19 -24.12
C ASP A 437 17.19 -21.23 -23.31
N GLU A 438 17.73 -22.43 -23.05
CA GLU A 438 17.11 -23.49 -22.25
C GLU A 438 17.25 -23.29 -20.72
N ASN A 439 18.28 -22.58 -20.24
CA ASN A 439 18.65 -22.53 -18.81
C ASN A 439 18.47 -21.16 -18.12
N ILE A 440 17.98 -20.15 -18.83
CA ILE A 440 17.77 -18.81 -18.26
C ILE A 440 16.25 -18.52 -18.20
N LEU A 441 15.67 -18.85 -17.04
CA LEU A 441 14.34 -18.42 -16.56
C LEU A 441 14.49 -17.55 -15.31
#